data_AF-A0A660YZ08-F1
#
_entry.id   AF-A0A660YZ08-F1
#
_cell.length_a   1.000
_cell.length_b   1.000
_cell.length_c   1.000
_cell.angle_alpha   90.00
_cell.angle_beta   90.00
_cell.angle_gamma   90.00
#
_symmetry.space_group_name_H-M   'P 1'
#
loop_
_entity.id
_entity.type
_entity.pdbx_description
1 polymer ?
#
loop_
_entity_poly.entity_id
_entity_poly.type
_entity_poly.pdbx_seq_one_letter_code
_entity_poly.pdbx_strand_id
1 'polypeptide(L)' 'MTFVTKSKIHGLGLFAKKAMKKGHEYHITLNRVSEVEYNKTSDKEAELFLYDEHLWDLRDTDYKYLNHSCYPNLEWYE' A
#
# COMPACT_ATOMS: atom_id res chain seq x y z
N MET A 1 2.10 9.34 11.48
CA MET A 1 0.90 9.99 10.93
C MET A 1 1.17 10.39 9.49
N THR A 2 0.36 9.87 8.58
CA THR A 2 0.39 10.09 7.13
C THR A 2 -0.82 10.91 6.69
N PHE A 3 -0.83 11.38 5.45
CA PHE A 3 -2.00 12.01 4.82
C PHE A 3 -2.04 11.71 3.33
N VAL A 4 -3.24 11.76 2.74
CA VAL A 4 -3.46 11.48 1.32
C VAL A 4 -3.71 12.80 0.57
N THR A 5 -3.04 13.01 -0.56
CA THR A 5 -3.28 14.14 -1.46
C THR A 5 -2.87 13.81 -2.89
N LYS A 6 -3.08 14.72 -3.85
CA LYS A 6 -2.73 14.53 -5.26
C LYS A 6 -1.22 14.26 -5.42
N SER A 7 -0.89 13.15 -6.07
CA SER A 7 0.48 12.73 -6.35
C SER A 7 1.01 13.36 -7.64
N LYS A 8 2.34 13.50 -7.74
CA LYS A 8 3.03 13.85 -8.99
C LYS A 8 3.29 12.64 -9.88
N ILE A 9 3.12 11.42 -9.36
CA ILE A 9 3.29 10.17 -10.11
C ILE A 9 1.98 9.83 -10.82
N HIS A 10 0.96 9.46 -10.04
CA HIS A 10 -0.35 9.11 -10.56
C HIS A 10 -1.42 9.30 -9.47
N GLY A 11 -2.61 9.79 -9.83
CA GLY A 11 -3.76 9.90 -8.93
C GLY A 11 -3.45 10.54 -7.56
N LEU A 12 -3.77 9.83 -6.50
CA LEU A 12 -3.48 10.20 -5.11
C LEU A 12 -2.19 9.52 -4.62
N GLY A 13 -1.60 10.08 -3.57
CA GLY A 13 -0.39 9.56 -2.94
C GLY A 13 -0.49 9.63 -1.42
N LEU A 14 0.18 8.71 -0.74
CA LEU A 14 0.39 8.73 0.71
C LEU A 14 1.67 9.48 1.08
N PHE A 15 1.54 10.49 1.94
CA PHE A 15 2.65 11.37 2.35
C PHE A 15 2.85 11.37 3.86
N ALA A 16 4.10 11.54 4.31
CA ALA A 16 4.42 11.71 5.72
C ALA A 16 4.08 13.14 6.18
N LYS A 17 3.40 13.31 7.32
CA LYS A 17 3.10 14.65 7.88
C LYS A 17 4.33 15.39 8.41
N LYS A 18 5.45 14.69 8.60
CA LYS A 18 6.70 15.24 9.13
C LYS A 18 7.89 14.50 8.53
N ALA A 19 9.09 15.09 8.66
CA ALA A 19 10.33 14.43 8.29
C ALA A 19 10.49 13.12 9.07
N MET A 20 10.87 12.06 8.35
CA MET A 20 11.06 10.72 8.90
C MET A 20 12.56 10.39 8.91
N LYS A 21 13.02 9.73 9.97
CA LYS A 21 14.39 9.20 10.03
C LYS A 21 14.50 7.95 9.16
N LYS A 22 15.66 7.74 8.54
CA LYS A 22 15.97 6.47 7.88
C LYS A 22 15.90 5.33 8.91
N GLY A 23 15.31 4.20 8.52
CA GLY A 23 15.08 3.06 9.41
C GLY A 23 13.91 3.23 10.38
N HIS A 24 13.06 4.24 10.20
CA HIS A 24 11.79 4.29 10.93
C HIS A 24 10.84 3.22 10.39
N GLU A 25 10.40 2.35 11.28
CA GLU A 25 9.54 1.21 10.94
C GLU A 25 8.06 1.58 11.03
N TYR A 26 7.26 1.04 10.11
CA TYR A 26 5.81 1.11 10.15
C TYR A 26 5.27 -0.30 10.32
N HIS A 27 4.59 -0.55 11.43
CA HIS A 27 3.91 -1.82 11.66
C HIS A 27 2.50 -1.71 11.11
N ILE A 28 2.19 -2.56 10.15
CA ILE A 28 0.87 -2.62 9.53
C ILE A 28 0.33 -4.03 9.66
N THR A 29 -0.97 -4.15 9.88
CA THR A 29 -1.66 -5.43 9.90
C THR A 29 -2.58 -5.45 8.71
N LEU A 30 -2.30 -6.36 7.78
CA LEU A 30 -3.11 -6.59 6.59
C LEU A 30 -3.73 -7.97 6.65
N ASN A 31 -4.91 -8.11 6.06
CA ASN A 31 -5.54 -9.41 5.89
C ASN A 31 -5.02 -10.03 4.59
N ARG A 32 -4.62 -11.30 4.67
CA ARG A 32 -4.32 -12.09 3.48
C ARG A 32 -5.62 -12.38 2.73
N VAL A 33 -5.58 -12.20 1.41
CA VAL A 33 -6.71 -12.48 0.51
C VAL A 33 -6.63 -13.92 0.02
N SER A 34 -7.71 -14.67 0.18
CA SER A 34 -7.84 -16.00 -0.38
C SER A 34 -8.15 -15.96 -1.89
N GLU A 35 -7.84 -17.04 -2.61
CA GLU A 35 -8.18 -17.16 -4.04
C GLU A 35 -9.69 -16.99 -4.31
N VAL A 36 -10.53 -17.48 -3.39
CA VAL A 36 -12.00 -17.34 -3.48
C VAL A 36 -12.44 -15.88 -3.37
N GLU A 37 -11.79 -15.10 -2.50
CA GLU A 37 -12.06 -13.67 -2.35
C GLU A 37 -11.53 -12.87 -3.55
N TYR A 38 -10.35 -13.23 -4.06
CA TYR A 38 -9.78 -12.63 -5.26
C TYR A 38 -10.72 -12.79 -6.46
N ASN A 39 -11.21 -14.01 -6.71
CA ASN A 39 -12.11 -14.31 -7.83
C ASN A 39 -13.46 -13.56 -7.75
N LYS A 40 -13.83 -13.04 -6.58
CA LYS A 40 -15.04 -12.22 -6.39
C LYS A 40 -14.77 -10.72 -6.53
N THR A 41 -13.51 -10.31 -6.53
CA THR A 41 -13.12 -8.91 -6.58
C THR A 41 -13.04 -8.45 -8.03
N SER A 42 -13.74 -7.37 -8.38
CA SER A 42 -13.61 -6.79 -9.71
C SER A 42 -12.31 -5.99 -9.84
N ASP A 43 -11.73 -5.89 -11.04
CA ASP A 43 -10.51 -5.09 -11.28
C ASP A 43 -10.62 -3.64 -10.79
N LYS A 44 -11.84 -3.10 -10.74
CA LYS A 44 -12.12 -1.72 -10.29
C LYS A 44 -12.10 -1.57 -8.76
N GLU A 45 -12.20 -2.68 -8.03
CA GLU A 45 -12.24 -2.74 -6.56
C GLU A 45 -10.98 -3.37 -5.96
N ALA A 46 -10.08 -3.86 -6.81
CA ALA A 46 -8.86 -4.53 -6.42
C ALA A 46 -7.81 -3.53 -5.91
N GLU A 47 -7.93 -3.13 -4.64
CA GLU A 47 -6.86 -2.46 -3.89
C GLU A 47 -6.03 -3.55 -3.19
N LEU A 48 -5.29 -4.33 -3.99
CA LEU A 48 -4.55 -5.50 -3.54
C LEU A 48 -3.04 -5.31 -3.70
N PHE A 49 -2.27 -5.89 -2.78
CA PHE A 49 -0.81 -5.86 -2.82
C PHE A 49 -0.25 -7.27 -2.90
N LEU A 50 0.56 -7.55 -3.92
CA LEU A 50 1.25 -8.83 -4.06
C LEU A 50 2.62 -8.76 -3.38
N TYR A 51 2.82 -9.62 -2.38
CA TYR A 51 4.09 -9.78 -1.68
C TYR A 51 4.26 -11.24 -1.27
N ASP A 52 5.44 -11.81 -1.54
CA ASP A 52 5.78 -13.21 -1.29
C ASP A 52 4.72 -14.22 -1.77
N GLU A 53 4.34 -14.10 -3.05
CA GLU A 53 3.30 -14.95 -3.68
C GLU A 53 1.90 -14.86 -3.02
N HIS A 54 1.69 -13.89 -2.14
CA HIS A 54 0.45 -13.69 -1.41
C HIS A 54 -0.16 -12.32 -1.71
N LEU A 55 -1.48 -12.29 -1.87
CA LEU A 55 -2.23 -11.05 -2.01
C LEU A 55 -2.69 -10.56 -0.64
N TRP A 56 -2.51 -9.27 -0.40
CA TRP A 56 -2.85 -8.58 0.82
C TRP A 56 -3.89 -7.50 0.55
N ASP A 57 -4.89 -7.39 1.41
CA ASP A 57 -6.00 -6.45 1.27
C ASP A 57 -5.60 -5.05 1.77
N LEU A 58 -5.63 -4.05 0.90
CA LEU A 58 -5.37 -2.65 1.25
C LEU A 58 -6.64 -1.79 1.31
N ARG A 59 -7.83 -2.33 1.01
CA ARG A 59 -9.07 -1.55 0.81
C ARG A 59 -9.42 -0.64 1.98
N ASP A 60 -9.22 -1.13 3.20
CA ASP A 60 -9.51 -0.42 4.45
C ASP A 60 -8.30 0.32 5.02
N THR A 61 -7.25 0.51 4.21
CA THR A 61 -6.00 1.16 4.64
C THR A 61 -5.66 2.36 3.76
N ASP A 62 -4.92 3.30 4.32
CA ASP A 62 -4.35 4.41 3.53
C ASP A 62 -3.21 3.95 2.61
N TYR A 63 -2.68 2.73 2.82
CA TYR A 63 -1.56 2.18 2.05
C TYR A 63 -1.91 1.86 0.60
N LYS A 64 -3.21 1.76 0.26
CA LYS A 64 -3.68 1.69 -1.15
C LYS A 64 -3.25 2.89 -2.00
N TYR A 65 -2.88 4.01 -1.36
CA TYR A 65 -2.37 5.21 -2.04
C TYR A 65 -0.84 5.27 -2.13
N LEU A 66 -0.12 4.20 -1.77
CA LEU A 66 1.31 4.11 -2.05
C LEU A 66 1.52 3.91 -3.56
N ASN A 67 2.27 4.82 -4.18
CA ASN A 67 2.61 4.72 -5.59
C ASN A 67 3.85 3.85 -5.79
N HIS A 68 3.90 3.15 -6.92
CA HIS A 68 5.14 2.54 -7.41
C HIS A 68 6.17 3.61 -7.83
N SER A 69 7.46 3.34 -7.59
CA SER A 69 8.60 4.15 -8.04
C SER A 69 9.82 3.26 -8.25
N CYS A 70 10.56 3.47 -9.34
CA CYS A 70 11.86 2.82 -9.56
C CYS A 70 12.94 3.26 -8.56
N TYR A 71 12.70 4.38 -7.85
CA TYR A 71 13.55 4.89 -6.77
C TYR A 71 12.71 5.01 -5.51
N PRO A 72 12.37 3.88 -4.85
CA PRO A 72 11.53 3.89 -3.67
C PRO A 72 12.29 4.45 -2.46
N ASN A 73 11.55 4.96 -1.48
CA ASN A 73 12.06 5.45 -0.20
C ASN A 73 11.50 4.66 1.01
N LEU A 74 10.73 3.62 0.73
CA LEU A 74 10.20 2.64 1.67
C LEU A 74 10.49 1.25 1.10
N GLU A 75 10.70 0.30 2.00
CA GLU A 75 10.85 -1.11 1.67
C GLU A 75 9.87 -1.94 2.51
N TRP A 76 9.45 -3.07 1.96
CA TRP A 76 8.53 -4.01 2.60
C TRP A 76 9.33 -5.23 3.06
N TYR A 77 9.17 -5.60 4.33
CA TYR A 77 9.83 -6.74 4.96
C TYR A 77 8.90 -7.37 5.99
N GLU A 78 9.11 -8.67 6.26
CA GLU A 78 8.44 -9.43 7.33
C GLU A 78 9.09 -9.25 8.70
#